data_AF-A0A455U6W9-F1
#
_entry.id   AF-A0A455U6W9-F1
#
_cell.length_a   1.000
_cell.length_b   1.000
_cell.length_c   1.000
_cell.angle_alpha   90.00
_cell.angle_beta   90.00
_cell.angle_gamma   90.00
#
_symmetry.space_group_name_H-M   'P 1'
#
loop_
_entity.id
_entity.type
_entity.pdbx_description
1 polymer ?
#
loop_
_entity_poly.entity_id
_entity_poly.type
_entity_poly.pdbx_seq_one_letter_code
_entity_poly.pdbx_strand_id
1 'polypeptide(L)'
;MAALANAILKIYFFALIVMIILSWVAPNASHPGALLVMQLVEPIMAPVRRVIPSLGMIDLSPIVVFIAINLIDGLVVGSLIRAAGISGALVGL
;
A
#
# COMPACT_ATOMS: atom_id res chain seq x y z
N MET A 1 -7.16 17.60 27.57
CA MET A 1 -5.97 17.75 26.69
C MET A 1 -5.56 16.45 25.99
N ALA A 2 -5.33 15.35 26.71
CA ALA A 2 -4.90 14.08 26.09
C ALA A 2 -5.88 13.52 25.04
N ALA A 3 -7.19 13.58 25.30
CA ALA A 3 -8.20 13.11 24.34
C ALA A 3 -8.21 13.92 23.04
N LEU A 4 -8.00 15.24 23.12
CA LEU A 4 -7.93 16.11 21.95
C LEU A 4 -6.68 15.82 21.12
N ALA A 5 -5.52 15.67 21.78
CA ALA A 5 -4.28 15.28 21.10
C ALA A 5 -4.43 13.92 20.37
N ASN A 6 -5.04 12.94 21.03
CA ASN A 6 -5.32 11.64 20.43
C ASN A 6 -6.28 11.74 19.22
N ALA A 7 -7.31 12.59 19.30
CA ALA A 7 -8.23 12.81 18.19
C ALA A 7 -7.51 13.43 16.98
N ILE A 8 -6.67 14.44 17.20
CA ILE A 8 -5.87 15.07 16.15
C ILE A 8 -4.96 14.03 15.50
N LEU A 9 -4.22 13.23 16.28
CA LEU A 9 -3.34 12.19 15.75
C LEU A 9 -4.10 11.17 14.89
N LYS A 10 -5.30 10.73 15.31
CA LYS A 10 -6.13 9.83 14.52
C LYS A 10 -6.57 10.46 13.20
N ILE A 11 -6.97 11.74 13.21
CA ILE A 11 -7.35 12.46 11.99
C ILE A 11 -6.18 12.49 11.01
N TYR A 12 -4.99 12.87 11.47
CA TYR A 12 -3.78 12.89 10.62
C TYR A 12 -3.40 11.50 10.12
N PHE A 13 -3.52 10.47 10.95
CA PHE A 13 -3.26 9.08 10.57
C PHE A 13 -4.15 8.65 9.39
N PHE A 14 -5.47 8.83 9.51
CA PHE A 14 -6.38 8.47 8.42
C PHE A 14 -6.22 9.38 7.20
N ALA A 15 -5.98 10.69 7.39
CA ALA A 15 -5.73 11.61 6.28
C ALA A 15 -4.47 11.23 5.49
N LEU A 16 -3.39 10.79 6.15
CA LEU A 16 -2.19 10.29 5.48
C LEU A 16 -2.46 9.00 4.70
N ILE A 17 -3.23 8.06 5.25
CA ILE A 17 -3.65 6.85 4.51
C ILE A 17 -4.41 7.25 3.24
N VAL A 18 -5.40 8.15 3.35
CA VAL A 18 -6.18 8.61 2.20
C VAL A 18 -5.29 9.35 1.19
N MET A 19 -4.35 10.18 1.65
CA MET A 19 -3.39 10.86 0.78
C MET A 19 -2.52 9.85 0.01
N ILE A 20 -2.04 8.79 0.68
CA ILE A 20 -1.25 7.73 0.03
C ILE A 20 -2.09 7.02 -1.03
N ILE A 21 -3.31 6.60 -0.69
CA ILE A 21 -4.23 5.96 -1.63
C ILE A 21 -4.52 6.88 -2.82
N LEU A 22 -4.85 8.15 -2.58
CA LEU A 22 -5.10 9.14 -3.63
C LEU A 22 -3.87 9.35 -4.51
N SER A 23 -2.67 9.39 -3.92
CA SER A 23 -1.43 9.56 -4.69
C SER A 23 -1.19 8.42 -5.68
N TRP A 24 -1.74 7.23 -5.42
CA TRP A 24 -1.57 6.05 -6.28
C TRP A 24 -2.75 5.83 -7.22
N VAL A 25 -3.98 5.95 -6.70
CA VAL A 25 -5.22 5.65 -7.42
C VAL A 25 -5.69 6.81 -8.28
N ALA A 26 -5.53 8.05 -7.79
CA ALA A 26 -6.07 9.25 -8.41
C ALA A 26 -5.16 10.46 -8.15
N PRO A 27 -3.93 10.47 -8.71
CA PRO A 27 -2.91 11.48 -8.40
C PRO A 27 -3.33 12.92 -8.76
N ASN A 28 -4.23 13.05 -9.74
CA ASN A 28 -4.76 14.34 -10.20
C ASN A 28 -6.15 14.63 -9.61
N ALA A 29 -6.53 13.99 -8.50
CA ALA A 29 -7.84 14.18 -7.87
C ALA A 29 -8.01 15.62 -7.37
N SER A 30 -8.93 16.35 -8.00
CA SER A 30 -9.26 17.75 -7.67
C SER A 30 -10.61 17.93 -6.98
N HIS A 31 -11.31 16.82 -6.69
CA HIS A 31 -12.57 16.88 -5.94
C HIS A 31 -12.36 17.38 -4.49
N PRO A 32 -13.38 18.00 -3.86
CA PRO A 32 -13.23 18.66 -2.56
C PRO A 32 -12.64 17.77 -1.44
N GLY A 33 -12.95 16.47 -1.46
CA GLY A 33 -12.42 15.52 -0.48
C GLY A 33 -10.90 15.34 -0.57
N ALA A 34 -10.34 15.20 -1.78
CA ALA A 34 -8.88 15.15 -1.95
C ALA A 34 -8.20 16.43 -1.50
N LEU A 35 -8.77 17.58 -1.87
CA LEU A 35 -8.21 18.88 -1.53
C LEU A 35 -8.17 19.07 -0.01
N LEU A 36 -9.24 18.68 0.69
CA LEU A 36 -9.30 18.74 2.15
C LEU A 36 -8.23 17.84 2.79
N VAL A 37 -8.07 16.60 2.30
CA VAL A 37 -7.04 15.69 2.79
C VAL A 37 -5.64 16.27 2.57
N MET A 38 -5.36 16.81 1.37
CA MET A 38 -4.08 17.45 1.08
C MET A 38 -3.83 18.65 1.99
N GLN A 39 -4.82 19.53 2.18
CA GLN A 39 -4.69 20.68 3.08
C GLN A 39 -4.43 20.27 4.54
N LEU A 40 -5.05 19.18 5.01
CA LEU A 40 -4.83 18.68 6.37
C LEU A 40 -3.39 18.19 6.57
N VAL A 41 -2.83 17.45 5.60
CA VAL A 41 -1.50 16.85 5.75
C VAL A 41 -0.34 17.78 5.33
N GLU A 42 -0.61 18.81 4.53
CA GLU A 42 0.40 19.72 3.99
C GLU A 42 1.33 20.36 5.03
N PRO A 43 0.85 20.84 6.20
CA PRO A 43 1.73 21.44 7.21
C PRO A 43 2.85 20.51 7.70
N ILE A 44 2.58 19.20 7.69
CA ILE A 44 3.55 18.17 8.10
C ILE A 44 4.35 17.70 6.88
N MET A 45 3.71 17.51 5.73
CA MET A 45 4.35 16.96 4.53
C MET A 45 5.27 17.97 3.83
N ALA A 46 4.96 19.26 3.84
CA ALA A 46 5.76 20.30 3.18
C ALA A 46 7.23 20.36 3.66
N PRO A 47 7.56 20.37 4.97
CA PRO A 47 8.94 20.31 5.42
C PRO A 47 9.61 18.97 5.12
N VAL A 48 8.88 17.86 5.19
CA VAL A 48 9.43 16.51 4.88
C VAL A 48 9.82 16.39 3.41
N ARG A 49 9.00 16.92 2.49
CA ARG A 49 9.27 16.94 1.04
C ARG A 49 10.53 17.73 0.66
N ARG A 50 11.03 18.61 1.52
CA ARG A 50 12.31 19.31 1.30
C ARG A 50 13.52 18.39 1.46
N VAL A 51 13.39 17.32 2.25
CA VAL A 51 14.47 16.36 2.52
C VAL A 51 14.34 15.15 1.58
N ILE A 52 13.12 14.66 1.41
CA ILE A 52 12.82 13.48 0.58
C ILE A 52 11.84 13.92 -0.51
N PRO A 53 12.33 14.27 -1.71
CA PRO A 53 11.44 14.59 -2.82
C PRO A 53 10.57 13.38 -3.17
N SER A 54 9.36 13.65 -3.65
CA SER A 54 8.45 12.60 -4.12
C SER A 54 9.09 11.81 -5.25
N LEU A 55 9.23 10.49 -5.10
CA LEU A 55 9.78 9.59 -6.12
C LEU A 55 8.81 9.27 -7.29
N GLY A 56 7.91 10.19 -7.64
CA GLY A 56 6.94 9.98 -8.72
C GLY A 56 5.78 9.04 -8.35
N MET A 57 5.38 8.18 -9.31
CA MET A 57 4.05 7.54 -9.44
C MET A 57 4.10 6.00 -9.62
N ILE A 58 5.01 5.28 -8.99
CA ILE A 58 5.09 3.81 -9.17
C ILE A 58 4.98 3.10 -7.83
N ASP A 59 3.78 2.59 -7.57
CA ASP A 59 3.58 1.59 -6.54
C ASP A 59 4.04 0.22 -7.06
N LEU A 60 5.15 -0.28 -6.51
CA LEU A 60 5.69 -1.62 -6.79
C LEU A 60 4.97 -2.70 -5.97
N SER A 61 4.01 -2.34 -5.11
CA SER A 61 3.25 -3.30 -4.31
C SER A 61 2.55 -4.39 -5.14
N PRO A 62 1.98 -4.12 -6.33
CA PRO A 62 1.37 -5.18 -7.13
C PRO A 62 2.42 -6.20 -7.61
N ILE A 63 3.63 -5.74 -7.95
CA ILE A 63 4.73 -6.61 -8.37
C ILE A 63 5.21 -7.47 -7.20
N VAL A 64 5.35 -6.88 -6.00
CA VAL A 64 5.75 -7.61 -4.79
C VAL A 64 4.72 -8.68 -4.42
N VAL A 65 3.43 -8.35 -4.51
CA VAL A 65 2.34 -9.32 -4.26
C VAL A 65 2.35 -10.43 -5.30
N PHE A 66 2.54 -10.12 -6.59
CA PHE A 66 2.68 -11.13 -7.63
C PHE A 66 3.86 -12.08 -7.37
N ILE A 67 5.02 -11.56 -6.98
CA ILE A 67 6.20 -12.37 -6.67
C ILE A 67 5.94 -13.27 -5.44
N ALA A 68 5.32 -12.72 -4.38
CA ALA A 68 5.02 -13.47 -3.17
C ALA A 68 4.04 -14.63 -3.43
N ILE A 69 3.00 -14.39 -4.25
CA ILE A 69 2.03 -15.43 -4.63
C ILE A 69 2.74 -16.56 -5.40
N ASN A 70 3.58 -16.23 -6.38
CA ASN A 70 4.30 -17.23 -7.17
C ASN A 70 5.30 -18.05 -6.32
N LEU A 71 5.95 -17.42 -5.34
CA LEU A 71 6.86 -18.11 -4.41
C LEU A 71 6.09 -19.06 -3.48
N ILE A 72 4.97 -18.62 -2.93
CA ILE A 72 4.15 -19.45 -2.03
C ILE A 72 3.57 -20.64 -2.80
N ASP A 73 3.10 -20.43 -4.03
CA ASP A 73 2.58 -21.51 -4.87
C ASP A 73 3.66 -22.56 -5.16
N GLY A 74 4.83 -22.15 -5.66
CA GLY A 74 5.92 -23.08 -5.96
C GLY A 74 6.47 -23.82 -4.73
N LEU A 75 6.60 -23.14 -3.59
CA LEU A 75 7.18 -23.73 -2.38
C LEU A 75 6.18 -24.55 -1.58
N VAL A 76 4.95 -24.06 -1.41
CA VAL A 76 3.96 -24.71 -0.55
C VAL A 76 3.17 -25.72 -1.36
N VAL A 77 2.53 -25.29 -2.45
CA VAL A 77 1.70 -26.18 -3.28
C VAL A 77 2.58 -27.24 -3.95
N GLY A 78 3.73 -26.83 -4.49
CA GLY A 78 4.71 -27.77 -5.06
C GLY A 78 5.24 -28.80 -4.05
N SER A 79 5.50 -28.41 -2.79
CA SER A 79 5.95 -29.35 -1.75
C SER A 79 4.85 -30.28 -1.27
N LEU A 80 3.62 -29.78 -1.15
CA LEU A 80 2.47 -30.59 -0.75
C LEU A 80 2.11 -31.63 -1.82
N ILE A 81 2.17 -31.27 -3.10
CA ILE A 81 1.95 -32.22 -4.22
C ILE A 81 2.98 -33.36 -4.16
N ARG A 82 4.27 -33.02 -3.94
CA ARG A 82 5.35 -34.01 -3.81
C ARG A 82 5.19 -34.89 -2.57
N ALA A 83 4.78 -34.32 -1.43
CA ALA A 83 4.58 -35.03 -0.17
C ALA A 83 3.34 -35.94 -0.18
N ALA A 84 2.28 -35.53 -0.89
CA ALA A 84 1.07 -36.33 -1.08
C ALA A 84 1.24 -37.48 -2.09
N GLY A 85 2.41 -37.57 -2.74
CA GLY A 85 2.68 -38.58 -3.78
C GLY A 85 1.85 -38.39 -5.05
N ILE A 86 1.21 -37.23 -5.21
CA ILE A 86 0.41 -36.90 -6.38
C ILE A 86 1.39 -36.57 -7.51
N SER A 87 1.38 -37.39 -8.57
CA SER A 87 2.17 -37.14 -9.78
C SER A 87 1.79 -35.78 -10.37
N GLY A 88 2.77 -34.92 -10.64
CA GLY A 88 2.56 -33.58 -11.23
C GLY A 88 1.73 -33.60 -12.52
N ALA A 89 1.79 -34.71 -13.26
CA ALA A 89 1.00 -34.93 -14.47
C ALA A 89 -0.53 -34.99 -14.24
N LEU A 90 -0.99 -35.25 -13.01
CA LEU A 90 -2.42 -35.25 -12.66
C LEU A 90 -2.94 -33.86 -12.27
N VAL A 91 -2.04 -32.93 -11.94
CA VAL A 91 -2.36 -31.57 -11.48
C VAL A 91 -2.24 -30.54 -12.61
N GLY A 92 -1.82 -30.98 -13.81
CA GLY A 92 -1.73 -30.11 -15.00
C GLY A 92 -0.48 -29.22 -15.03
N LEU A 93 0.58 -29.61 -14.31
CA LEU A 93 1.94 -29.08 -14.47
C LEU A 93 2.76 -29.92 -15.46
#